data_AF-A0A246QFP2-F1
#
_entry.id   AF-A0A246QFP2-F1
#
_cell.length_a   1.000
_cell.length_b   1.000
_cell.length_c   1.000
_cell.angle_alpha   90.00
_cell.angle_beta   90.00
_cell.angle_gamma   90.00
#
_symmetry.space_group_name_H-M   'P 1'
#
loop_
_entity.id
_entity.type
_entity.pdbx_description
1 polymer ?
#
loop_
_entity_poly.entity_id
_entity_poly.type
_entity_poly.pdbx_seq_one_letter_code
_entity_poly.pdbx_strand_id
1 'polypeptide(L)'
;MNRVALALSVCVLAGCASQSGNQATIAQYGTPPSDEDLHQYMSSLRDTLPPTRYVTYRDRGYDASVKQTTFTDQDGQPMMGWEYDFDVATYDTLDAKPPPQYLPYRAVFFNGRPVGILDANGRFTRGNLQDQVPVPPSPPPGMPR
;
A
#
# COMPACT_ATOMS: atom_id res chain seq x y z
N MET A 1 54.92 -37.57 -7.35
CA MET A 1 54.14 -37.85 -8.57
C MET A 1 52.65 -37.73 -8.25
N ASN A 2 51.96 -36.84 -9.00
CA ASN A 2 50.53 -36.68 -9.31
C ASN A 2 49.47 -36.83 -8.18
N ARG A 3 48.80 -35.75 -7.74
CA ARG A 3 47.67 -34.97 -8.34
C ARG A 3 46.34 -35.75 -8.35
N VAL A 4 45.24 -35.03 -8.03
CA VAL A 4 43.78 -35.30 -8.21
C VAL A 4 43.06 -35.26 -6.83
N ALA A 5 41.99 -34.52 -6.57
CA ALA A 5 41.26 -33.48 -7.30
C ALA A 5 40.50 -32.59 -6.32
N LEU A 6 40.41 -31.30 -6.67
CA LEU A 6 39.59 -30.27 -6.07
C LEU A 6 38.15 -30.44 -6.60
N ALA A 7 37.17 -30.73 -5.74
CA ALA A 7 35.76 -30.69 -6.11
C ALA A 7 35.14 -29.36 -5.66
N LEU A 8 35.14 -28.39 -6.56
CA LEU A 8 34.22 -27.27 -6.54
C LEU A 8 32.81 -27.82 -6.81
N SER A 9 31.92 -27.74 -5.83
CA SER A 9 30.48 -27.84 -6.10
C SER A 9 29.80 -26.57 -5.64
N VAL A 10 29.32 -25.87 -6.65
CA VAL A 10 28.54 -24.63 -6.60
C VAL A 10 27.13 -24.97 -6.11
N CYS A 11 26.74 -24.44 -4.96
CA CYS A 11 25.34 -24.16 -4.69
C CYS A 11 25.16 -22.64 -4.69
N VAL A 12 24.98 -22.08 -5.88
CA VAL A 12 24.24 -20.83 -6.04
C VAL A 12 22.80 -21.15 -5.66
N LEU A 13 22.39 -20.76 -4.45
CA LEU A 13 21.00 -20.50 -4.17
C LEU A 13 20.87 -19.00 -3.94
N ALA A 14 20.30 -18.36 -4.94
CA ALA A 14 19.78 -17.01 -4.91
C ALA A 14 19.00 -16.78 -3.60
N GLY A 15 19.56 -15.93 -2.73
CA GLY A 15 18.85 -15.32 -1.61
C GLY A 15 18.36 -13.93 -1.99
N CYS A 16 17.76 -13.78 -3.17
CA CYS A 16 17.00 -12.59 -3.52
C CYS A 16 15.53 -12.89 -3.22
N ALA A 17 15.03 -12.47 -2.07
CA ALA A 17 13.68 -11.95 -1.87
C ALA A 17 13.42 -11.85 -0.37
N SER A 18 13.32 -10.60 0.07
CA SER A 18 12.37 -10.05 1.03
C SER A 18 11.77 -11.01 2.05
N GLN A 19 11.93 -10.63 3.32
CA GLN A 19 11.33 -11.20 4.51
C GLN A 19 9.81 -11.45 4.34
N SER A 20 9.45 -12.54 3.65
CA SER A 20 8.11 -13.07 3.61
C SER A 20 7.83 -13.58 5.02
N GLY A 21 6.85 -13.01 5.71
CA GLY A 21 6.45 -13.51 7.03
C GLY A 21 6.36 -15.03 7.02
N ASN A 22 6.83 -15.69 8.07
CA ASN A 22 6.75 -17.16 8.19
C ASN A 22 5.32 -17.65 7.89
N GLN A 23 5.12 -18.87 7.38
CA GLN A 23 3.79 -19.37 6.97
C GLN A 23 2.67 -19.14 7.99
N ALA A 24 2.97 -19.20 9.30
CA ALA A 24 2.02 -18.89 10.37
C ALA A 24 1.54 -17.42 10.33
N THR A 25 2.45 -16.48 10.06
CA THR A 25 2.13 -15.06 9.84
C THR A 25 1.23 -14.87 8.64
N ILE A 26 1.54 -15.51 7.51
CA ILE A 26 0.74 -15.38 6.28
C ILE A 26 -0.65 -15.98 6.50
N ALA A 27 -0.76 -17.12 7.21
CA ALA A 27 -2.04 -17.72 7.53
C ALA A 27 -2.92 -16.83 8.42
N GLN A 28 -2.31 -16.03 9.29
CA GLN A 28 -3.04 -15.20 10.26
C GLN A 28 -3.33 -13.78 9.75
N TYR A 29 -2.37 -13.14 9.08
CA TYR A 29 -2.45 -11.73 8.65
C TYR A 29 -2.56 -11.56 7.12
N GLY A 30 -2.46 -12.66 6.37
CA GLY A 30 -2.35 -12.62 4.92
C GLY A 30 -0.97 -12.18 4.43
N THR A 31 -0.83 -12.02 3.12
CA THR A 31 0.40 -11.51 2.49
C THR A 31 0.50 -9.99 2.72
N PRO A 32 1.67 -9.46 3.16
CA PRO A 32 1.88 -8.02 3.25
C PRO A 32 1.76 -7.35 1.87
N PRO A 33 1.36 -6.08 1.79
CA PRO A 33 1.39 -5.32 0.54
C PRO A 33 2.81 -5.21 0.01
N SER A 34 3.02 -5.44 -1.28
CA SER A 34 4.31 -5.19 -1.92
C SER A 34 4.56 -3.70 -2.15
N ASP A 35 5.79 -3.29 -2.47
CA ASP A 35 6.11 -1.90 -2.87
C ASP A 35 5.25 -1.41 -4.04
N GLU A 36 4.90 -2.31 -4.96
CA GLU A 36 4.00 -2.02 -6.09
C GLU A 36 2.56 -1.79 -5.62
N ASP A 37 2.05 -2.62 -4.70
CA ASP A 37 0.71 -2.42 -4.13
C ASP A 37 0.62 -1.07 -3.40
N LEU A 38 1.68 -0.69 -2.68
CA LEU A 38 1.76 0.62 -2.01
C LEU A 38 1.80 1.77 -3.02
N HIS A 39 2.57 1.66 -4.10
CA HIS A 39 2.62 2.67 -5.16
C HIS A 39 1.25 2.86 -5.84
N GLN A 40 0.58 1.77 -6.18
CA GLN A 40 -0.76 1.80 -6.77
C GLN A 40 -1.75 2.43 -5.80
N TYR A 41 -1.67 2.07 -4.53
CA TYR A 41 -2.53 2.63 -3.50
C TYR A 41 -2.31 4.13 -3.32
N MET A 42 -1.07 4.61 -3.21
CA MET A 42 -0.76 6.05 -3.13
C MET A 42 -1.29 6.82 -4.35
N SER A 43 -1.18 6.23 -5.54
CA SER A 43 -1.71 6.81 -6.77
C SER A 43 -3.24 6.96 -6.71
N SER A 44 -3.95 5.94 -6.24
CA SER A 44 -5.40 5.99 -6.06
C SER A 44 -5.86 6.94 -4.95
N LEU A 45 -5.06 7.07 -3.88
CA LEU A 45 -5.39 7.92 -2.75
C LEU A 45 -5.45 9.39 -3.14
N ARG A 46 -4.57 9.81 -4.07
CA ARG A 46 -4.52 11.18 -4.60
C ARG A 46 -5.90 11.68 -5.05
N ASP A 47 -6.69 10.81 -5.69
CA ASP A 47 -8.00 11.17 -6.23
C ASP A 47 -9.07 11.35 -5.14
N THR A 48 -8.80 10.89 -3.92
CA THR A 48 -9.71 11.02 -2.76
C THR A 48 -9.39 12.21 -1.86
N LEU A 49 -8.22 12.82 -2.04
CA LEU A 49 -7.78 13.97 -1.26
C LEU A 49 -8.48 15.25 -1.76
N PRO A 50 -8.54 16.31 -0.94
CA PRO A 50 -9.05 17.60 -1.39
C PRO A 50 -8.39 18.03 -2.71
N PRO A 51 -9.12 18.70 -3.61
CA PRO A 51 -8.58 19.12 -4.89
C PRO A 51 -7.45 20.14 -4.65
N THR A 52 -6.20 19.67 -4.75
CA THR A 52 -4.99 20.48 -4.66
C THR A 52 -4.14 20.28 -5.89
N ARG A 53 -3.27 21.26 -6.18
CA ARG A 53 -2.38 21.15 -7.35
C ARG A 53 -1.30 20.06 -7.16
N TYR A 54 -0.78 19.93 -5.94
CA TYR A 54 0.29 18.99 -5.62
C TYR A 54 -0.05 18.16 -4.38
N VAL A 55 0.41 16.92 -4.40
CA VAL A 55 0.36 15.98 -3.27
C VAL A 55 1.71 15.29 -3.16
N THR A 56 2.25 15.20 -1.95
CA THR A 56 3.46 14.45 -1.65
C THR A 56 3.21 13.45 -0.54
N TYR A 57 3.83 12.29 -0.69
CA TYR A 57 3.80 11.20 0.26
C TYR A 57 5.22 10.97 0.79
N ARG A 58 5.33 10.58 2.05
CA ARG A 58 6.59 10.09 2.61
C ARG A 58 6.31 8.99 3.62
N ASP A 59 7.23 8.06 3.74
CA ASP A 59 7.21 7.01 4.75
C ASP A 59 8.61 6.88 5.38
N ARG A 60 8.79 5.87 6.23
CA ARG A 60 10.07 5.59 6.89
C ARG A 60 10.86 4.47 6.21
N GLY A 61 10.49 4.11 4.98
CA GLY A 61 10.90 2.88 4.32
C GLY A 61 9.99 1.70 4.66
N TYR A 62 9.91 0.74 3.74
CA TYR A 62 8.97 -0.38 3.78
C TYR A 62 8.95 -1.12 5.13
N ASP A 63 10.11 -1.60 5.60
CA ASP A 63 10.20 -2.41 6.83
C ASP A 63 9.79 -1.65 8.10
N ALA A 64 9.93 -0.32 8.09
CA ALA A 64 9.56 0.53 9.22
C ALA A 64 8.11 1.01 9.18
N SER A 65 7.49 0.94 8.00
CA SER A 65 6.17 1.52 7.73
C SER A 65 5.08 0.45 7.63
N VAL A 66 5.44 -0.77 7.23
CA VAL A 66 4.53 -1.91 7.11
C VAL A 66 4.63 -2.81 8.34
N LYS A 67 3.53 -2.99 9.05
CA LYS A 67 3.47 -3.81 10.27
C LYS A 67 2.18 -4.60 10.37
N GLN A 68 2.22 -5.70 11.11
CA GLN A 68 1.01 -6.48 11.42
C GLN A 68 0.07 -5.65 12.30
N THR A 69 -1.23 -5.77 12.05
CA THR A 69 -2.24 -5.06 12.83
C THR A 69 -3.49 -5.92 13.02
N THR A 70 -4.25 -5.58 14.06
CA THR A 70 -5.61 -6.05 14.29
C THR A 70 -6.52 -4.83 14.30
N PHE A 71 -7.57 -4.85 13.49
CA PHE A 71 -8.53 -3.76 13.38
C PHE A 71 -9.95 -4.30 13.43
N THR A 72 -10.91 -3.46 13.80
CA THR A 72 -12.32 -3.84 13.77
C THR A 72 -12.92 -3.45 12.43
N ASP A 73 -13.60 -4.37 11.77
CA ASP A 73 -14.35 -4.06 10.55
C ASP A 73 -15.67 -3.32 10.85
N GLN A 74 -16.43 -3.02 9.80
CA GLN A 74 -17.70 -2.28 9.91
C GLN A 74 -18.79 -3.06 10.66
N ASP A 75 -18.69 -4.39 10.70
CA ASP A 75 -19.62 -5.28 11.37
C ASP A 75 -19.21 -5.56 12.83
N GLY A 76 -18.16 -4.87 13.30
CA GLY A 76 -17.64 -5.03 14.66
C GLY A 76 -16.73 -6.25 14.83
N GLN A 77 -16.37 -6.94 13.75
CA GLN A 77 -15.54 -8.15 13.81
C GLN A 77 -14.06 -7.78 13.82
N PRO A 78 -13.24 -8.43 14.66
CA PRO A 78 -11.79 -8.27 14.61
C PRO A 78 -11.26 -8.91 13.33
N MET A 79 -10.55 -8.12 12.54
CA MET A 79 -9.81 -8.53 11.37
C MET A 79 -8.31 -8.39 11.62
N MET A 80 -7.55 -9.31 11.04
CA MET A 80 -6.09 -9.27 11.02
C MET A 80 -5.63 -8.77 9.66
N GLY A 81 -4.54 -8.01 9.62
CA GLY A 81 -3.97 -7.55 8.37
C GLY A 81 -2.66 -6.82 8.55
N TRP A 82 -2.36 -5.94 7.61
CA TRP A 82 -1.15 -5.15 7.56
C TRP A 82 -1.51 -3.66 7.59
N GLU A 83 -0.86 -2.90 8.45
CA GLU A 83 -0.95 -1.45 8.51
C GLU A 83 0.27 -0.86 7.79
N TYR A 84 0.04 0.12 6.93
CA TYR A 84 1.06 0.95 6.31
C TYR A 84 0.95 2.38 6.84
N ASP A 85 1.97 2.82 7.59
CA ASP A 85 2.09 4.17 8.14
C ASP A 85 2.79 5.11 7.15
N PHE A 86 2.16 6.23 6.81
CA PHE A 86 2.75 7.23 5.91
C PHE A 86 2.24 8.64 6.24
N ASP A 87 2.96 9.66 5.80
CA ASP A 87 2.50 11.04 5.91
C ASP A 87 2.11 11.60 4.53
N VAL A 88 1.09 12.44 4.51
CA VAL A 88 0.60 13.14 3.33
C VAL A 88 0.71 14.64 3.52
N ALA A 89 1.19 15.36 2.51
CA ALA A 89 1.06 16.80 2.41
C ALA A 89 0.38 17.18 1.09
N THR A 90 -0.57 18.10 1.16
CA THR A 90 -1.31 18.64 0.00
C THR A 90 -1.11 20.15 -0.05
N TYR A 91 -0.77 20.70 -1.22
CA TYR A 91 -0.46 22.12 -1.36
C TYR A 91 -0.64 22.63 -2.80
N ASP A 92 -0.84 23.93 -2.98
CA ASP A 92 -1.15 24.54 -4.28
C ASP A 92 0.05 25.17 -5.00
N THR A 93 1.14 25.42 -4.28
CA THR A 93 2.34 26.08 -4.80
C THR A 93 3.60 25.37 -4.30
N LEU A 94 4.57 25.11 -5.18
CA LEU A 94 5.85 24.47 -4.81
C LEU A 94 6.67 25.29 -3.80
N ASP A 95 6.58 26.62 -3.85
CA ASP A 95 7.27 27.54 -2.95
C ASP A 95 6.41 27.98 -1.75
N ALA A 96 5.52 27.10 -1.28
CA ALA A 96 4.61 27.40 -0.18
C ALA A 96 5.39 27.91 1.05
N LYS A 97 4.99 29.09 1.54
CA LYS A 97 5.40 29.65 2.83
C LYS A 97 4.14 29.87 3.66
N PRO A 98 3.95 29.13 4.77
CA PRO A 98 4.87 28.15 5.37
C PRO A 98 5.03 26.85 4.54
N PRO A 99 6.08 26.06 4.79
CA PRO A 99 6.29 24.78 4.11
C PRO A 99 5.10 23.82 4.30
N PRO A 100 4.88 22.87 3.36
CA PRO A 100 3.77 21.93 3.44
C PRO A 100 3.72 21.17 4.77
N GLN A 101 2.54 21.13 5.38
CA GLN A 101 2.32 20.36 6.59
C GLN A 101 2.04 18.90 6.23
N TYR A 102 2.83 18.00 6.80
CA TYR A 102 2.64 16.57 6.69
C TYR A 102 1.71 16.07 7.79
N LEU A 103 0.66 15.35 7.39
CA LEU A 103 -0.31 14.75 8.29
C LEU A 103 -0.19 13.22 8.24
N PRO A 104 -0.26 12.53 9.38
CA PRO A 104 -0.13 11.08 9.43
C PRO A 104 -1.39 10.39 8.90
N TYR A 105 -1.21 9.34 8.12
CA TYR A 105 -2.24 8.46 7.62
C TYR A 105 -1.83 7.00 7.84
N ARG A 106 -2.82 6.13 7.94
CA ARG A 106 -2.60 4.68 8.08
C ARG A 106 -3.51 3.93 7.15
N ALA A 107 -2.93 3.18 6.22
CA ALA A 107 -3.69 2.33 5.32
C ALA A 107 -3.67 0.89 5.84
N VAL A 108 -4.81 0.22 5.72
CA VAL A 108 -4.98 -1.17 6.15
C VAL A 108 -5.09 -2.05 4.92
N PHE A 109 -4.32 -3.12 4.88
CA PHE A 109 -4.24 -4.08 3.79
C PHE A 109 -4.53 -5.50 4.26
N PHE A 110 -5.12 -6.30 3.37
CA PHE A 110 -5.26 -7.74 3.54
C PHE A 110 -4.94 -8.43 2.22
N ASN A 111 -3.97 -9.36 2.22
CA ASN A 111 -3.46 -10.02 1.02
C ASN A 111 -3.06 -9.03 -0.09
N GLY A 112 -2.29 -7.99 0.29
CA GLY A 112 -1.87 -6.91 -0.61
C GLY A 112 -2.95 -5.96 -1.10
N ARG A 113 -4.22 -6.15 -0.72
CA ARG A 113 -5.34 -5.29 -1.15
C ARG A 113 -5.70 -4.27 -0.07
N PRO A 114 -5.88 -2.99 -0.42
CA PRO A 114 -6.31 -1.97 0.53
C PRO A 114 -7.75 -2.25 0.98
N VAL A 115 -7.95 -2.29 2.30
CA VAL A 115 -9.25 -2.48 2.97
C VAL A 115 -9.81 -1.13 3.40
N GLY A 116 -8.96 -0.22 3.83
CA GLY A 116 -9.38 1.10 4.25
C GLY A 116 -8.21 1.96 4.71
N ILE A 117 -8.55 3.17 5.15
CA ILE A 117 -7.59 4.17 5.61
C ILE A 117 -8.09 4.81 6.91
N LEU A 118 -7.19 5.02 7.86
CA LEU A 118 -7.38 5.93 8.97
C LEU A 118 -6.70 7.25 8.62
N ASP A 119 -7.48 8.32 8.60
CA ASP A 119 -6.94 9.67 8.41
C ASP A 119 -6.20 10.18 9.66
N ALA A 120 -5.65 11.38 9.56
CA ALA A 120 -4.95 12.06 10.66
C ALA A 120 -5.81 12.30 11.91
N ASN A 121 -7.14 12.23 11.78
CA ASN A 121 -8.08 12.35 12.89
C ASN A 121 -8.48 10.98 13.47
N GLY A 122 -7.89 9.90 12.97
CA GLY A 122 -8.21 8.53 13.34
C GLY A 122 -9.53 8.03 12.75
N ARG A 123 -10.12 8.74 11.77
CA ARG A 123 -11.36 8.32 11.13
C ARG A 123 -11.07 7.22 10.13
N PHE A 124 -11.62 6.03 10.38
CA PHE A 124 -11.55 4.93 9.42
C PHE A 124 -12.54 5.14 8.28
N THR A 125 -12.04 5.07 7.04
CA THR A 125 -12.84 5.09 5.82
C THR A 125 -12.50 3.83 5.02
N ARG A 126 -13.51 2.99 4.75
CA ARG A 126 -13.31 1.79 3.94
C ARG A 126 -13.07 2.20 2.49
N GLY A 127 -12.03 1.64 1.88
CA GLY A 127 -11.73 1.88 0.48
C GLY A 127 -12.64 1.01 -0.38
N ASN A 128 -13.77 1.53 -0.87
CA ASN A 128 -14.42 0.96 -2.06
C ASN A 128 -13.60 1.34 -3.31
N LEU A 129 -12.33 0.95 -3.35
CA LEU A 129 -11.47 1.17 -4.52
C LEU A 129 -11.77 0.16 -5.64
N GLN A 130 -12.62 -0.84 -5.40
CA GLN A 130 -13.11 -1.76 -6.45
C GLN A 130 -14.42 -1.30 -7.13
N ASP A 131 -15.17 -0.36 -6.54
CA ASP A 131 -16.44 0.13 -7.14
C ASP A 131 -16.28 1.42 -7.97
N GLN A 132 -15.06 1.97 -8.06
CA GLN A 132 -14.77 3.15 -8.90
C GLN A 132 -14.11 2.76 -10.22
N VAL A 133 -14.58 1.68 -10.86
CA VAL A 133 -14.43 1.61 -12.32
C VAL A 133 -15.32 2.74 -12.87
N PRO A 134 -14.79 3.72 -13.60
CA PRO A 134 -15.64 4.69 -14.26
C PRO A 134 -16.55 3.91 -15.20
N VAL A 135 -17.86 3.87 -14.90
CA VAL A 135 -18.82 3.43 -15.92
C VAL A 135 -18.66 4.43 -17.05
N PRO A 136 -18.24 4.01 -18.26
CA PRO A 136 -18.16 4.93 -19.38
C PRO A 136 -19.54 5.55 -19.57
N PRO A 137 -19.64 6.88 -19.81
CA PRO A 137 -20.93 7.53 -20.00
C PRO A 137 -21.69 6.75 -21.07
N SER A 138 -22.92 6.36 -20.75
CA SER A 138 -23.79 5.67 -21.71
C SER A 138 -23.86 6.53 -22.98
N PRO A 139 -23.70 5.93 -24.18
CA PRO A 139 -23.79 6.70 -25.41
C PRO A 139 -25.15 7.43 -25.46
N PRO A 140 -25.20 8.67 -25.95
CA PRO A 140 -26.44 9.43 -26.05
C PRO A 140 -27.50 8.62 -26.80
N PRO A 141 -28.78 8.62 -26.35
CA PRO A 141 -29.84 7.94 -27.06
C PRO A 141 -29.94 8.50 -28.48
N GLY A 142 -29.64 7.68 -29.50
CA GLY A 142 -29.84 8.02 -30.91
C GLY A 142 -28.65 7.86 -31.86
N MET A 143 -27.50 7.34 -31.45
CA MET A 143 -26.46 6.99 -32.43
C MET A 143 -26.76 5.63 -33.10
N PRO A 144 -26.79 5.55 -34.44
CA PRO A 144 -26.91 4.28 -35.15
C PRO A 144 -25.65 3.43 -34.94
N ARG A 145 -25.87 2.12 -34.84
CA ARG A 145 -24.82 1.09 -34.78
C ARG A 145 -24.00 1.03 -36.06
#